data_AF-A0A5M8SW22-F1
#
_entry.id   AF-A0A5M8SW22-F1
#
_cell.length_a   1.000
_cell.length_b   1.000
_cell.length_c   1.000
_cell.angle_alpha   90.00
_cell.angle_beta   90.00
_cell.angle_gamma   90.00
#
_symmetry.space_group_name_H-M   'P 1'
#
loop_
_entity.id
_entity.type
_entity.pdbx_description
1 polymer ?
#
loop_
_entity_poly.entity_id
_entity_poly.type
_entity_poly.pdbx_seq_one_letter_code
_entity_poly.pdbx_strand_id
1 'polypeptide(L)'
;MNKRGRVLRDPSPSGPGLVIVEGQQFSFSLDGAWRSLTLPKPGLDVEVELSPDGTVSSLVAIPETQLAREQAERTLNAARESASALAASAVAKFGVSTLAATGALVLGWFFLNALTYDAGLMGKLDFTFWRVLEFLNSSNGLGDALSMRDWGGAGVYGLLAWLALAGPYAGALWADKRAALGGVLPLAFLGLVAAMARARLVSDVGGVPAEVMDAAQVEIQRGVSVGAGAYLSLLAAAYLAFNGVKRFLAAGSGVS
;
A
#
# COMPACT_ATOMS: atom_id res chain seq x y z
N MET A 1 24.68 7.94 37.67
CA MET A 1 23.81 8.28 36.52
C MET A 1 24.19 7.38 35.35
N ASN A 2 23.23 6.72 34.71
CA ASN A 2 23.52 5.86 33.55
C ASN A 2 23.58 6.68 32.25
N LYS A 3 24.64 6.48 31.48
CA LYS A 3 24.88 7.15 30.19
C LYS A 3 25.39 6.15 29.16
N ARG A 4 25.15 6.44 27.87
CA ARG A 4 25.69 5.63 26.76
C ARG A 4 27.12 6.08 26.46
N GLY A 5 28.02 5.12 26.31
CA GLY A 5 29.41 5.35 25.95
C GLY A 5 29.93 4.32 24.95
N ARG A 6 31.13 4.57 24.44
CA ARG A 6 31.82 3.66 23.53
C ARG A 6 33.24 3.42 24.01
N VAL A 7 33.67 2.16 24.03
CA VAL A 7 35.05 1.81 24.37
C VAL A 7 35.96 2.30 23.24
N LEU A 8 36.91 3.17 23.56
CA LEU A 8 37.93 3.65 22.63
C LEU A 8 39.17 2.76 22.65
N ARG A 9 39.52 2.27 23.84
CA ARG A 9 40.72 1.46 24.07
C ARG A 9 40.46 0.42 25.14
N ASP A 10 40.92 -0.80 24.88
CA ASP A 10 40.90 -1.89 25.83
C ASP A 10 41.95 -1.69 26.95
N PRO A 11 41.61 -2.03 28.21
CA PRO A 11 42.55 -2.06 29.31
C PRO A 11 43.62 -3.14 29.08
N SER A 12 44.88 -2.73 29.19
CA SER A 12 46.05 -3.58 28.95
C SER A 12 46.98 -3.55 30.17
N PRO A 13 47.91 -4.51 30.32
CA PRO A 13 48.89 -4.48 31.42
C PRO A 13 49.73 -3.20 31.47
N SER A 14 49.81 -2.46 30.36
CA SER A 14 50.56 -1.22 30.18
C SER A 14 49.71 0.07 30.29
N GLY A 15 48.40 -0.02 30.58
CA GLY A 15 47.58 1.17 30.81
C GLY A 15 46.07 0.92 30.92
N PRO A 16 45.33 1.86 31.55
CA PRO A 16 43.89 1.75 31.76
C PRO A 16 43.10 1.79 30.45
N GLY A 17 41.90 1.19 30.46
CA GLY A 17 40.96 1.26 29.37
C GLY A 17 40.36 2.66 29.26
N LEU A 18 39.92 3.05 28.06
CA LEU A 18 39.30 4.35 27.82
C LEU A 18 37.90 4.15 27.25
N VAL A 19 36.92 4.84 27.84
CA VAL A 19 35.55 4.93 27.34
C VAL A 19 35.23 6.39 27.07
N ILE A 20 34.54 6.67 25.97
CA ILE A 20 34.01 8.00 25.69
C ILE A 20 32.52 8.04 26.03
N VAL A 21 32.11 9.04 26.80
CA VAL A 21 30.71 9.30 27.17
C VAL A 21 30.43 10.76 26.87
N GLU A 22 29.45 11.03 26.00
CA GLU A 22 29.05 12.41 25.63
C GLU A 22 30.22 13.32 25.18
N GLY A 23 31.24 12.74 24.53
CA GLY A 23 32.41 13.49 24.04
C GLY A 23 33.55 13.66 25.06
N GLN A 24 33.38 13.23 26.31
CA GLN A 24 34.44 13.22 27.33
C GLN A 24 35.00 11.81 27.52
N GLN A 25 36.32 11.70 27.69
CA GLN A 25 37.01 10.43 27.90
C GLN A 25 37.15 10.13 29.39
N PHE A 26 36.85 8.90 29.77
CA PHE A 26 36.99 8.40 31.12
C PHE A 26 37.87 7.14 31.12
N SER A 27 38.76 7.05 32.10
CA SER A 27 39.58 5.87 32.32
C SER A 27 38.85 4.84 33.17
N PHE A 28 39.04 3.57 32.87
CA PHE A 28 38.46 2.47 33.65
C PHE A 28 39.41 1.27 33.72
N SER A 29 39.23 0.43 34.75
CA SER A 29 39.94 -0.83 34.94
C SER A 29 38.96 -2.01 34.87
N LEU A 30 39.47 -3.19 34.48
CA LEU A 30 38.66 -4.42 34.39
C LEU A 30 38.11 -4.85 35.75
N ASP A 31 38.96 -4.82 36.78
CA ASP A 31 38.62 -5.38 38.09
C ASP A 31 37.67 -4.49 38.92
N GLY A 32 37.54 -3.21 38.57
CA GLY A 32 36.73 -2.25 39.33
C GLY A 32 35.39 -1.90 38.68
N ALA A 33 35.39 -1.64 37.38
CA ALA A 33 34.25 -1.04 36.69
C ALA A 33 33.57 -1.96 35.68
N TRP A 34 34.26 -2.96 35.12
CA TRP A 34 33.69 -3.82 34.07
C TRP A 34 32.77 -4.89 34.66
N ARG A 35 31.51 -4.95 34.19
CA ARG A 35 30.50 -5.89 34.70
C ARG A 35 29.99 -6.87 33.65
N SER A 36 30.61 -6.91 32.48
CA SER A 36 30.18 -7.77 31.36
C SER A 36 31.05 -9.01 31.17
N LEU A 37 30.43 -10.09 30.73
CA LEU A 37 31.11 -11.35 30.42
C LEU A 37 31.95 -11.26 29.13
N THR A 38 31.65 -10.29 28.27
CA THR A 38 32.44 -9.99 27.08
C THR A 38 33.63 -9.12 27.43
N LEU A 39 34.78 -9.40 26.83
CA LEU A 39 35.95 -8.53 26.99
C LEU A 39 35.70 -7.18 26.30
N PRO A 40 36.11 -6.06 26.90
CA PRO A 40 36.03 -4.75 26.26
C PRO A 40 36.86 -4.76 24.99
N LYS A 41 36.25 -4.32 23.88
CA LYS A 41 36.93 -4.15 22.59
C LYS A 41 36.69 -2.73 22.10
N PRO A 42 37.67 -2.11 21.40
CA PRO A 42 37.46 -0.84 20.74
C PRO A 42 36.21 -0.89 19.84
N GLY A 43 35.34 0.12 19.95
CA GLY A 43 34.09 0.21 19.20
C GLY A 43 32.87 -0.41 19.89
N LEU A 44 33.04 -1.12 21.01
CA LEU A 44 31.92 -1.71 21.77
C LEU A 44 31.11 -0.62 22.48
N ASP A 45 29.81 -0.59 22.24
CA ASP A 45 28.89 0.31 22.94
C ASP A 45 28.57 -0.24 24.34
N VAL A 46 28.64 0.63 25.33
CA VAL A 46 28.54 0.29 26.75
C VAL A 46 27.58 1.25 27.45
N GLU A 47 26.86 0.75 28.44
CA GLU A 47 26.18 1.55 29.43
C GLU A 47 27.16 1.83 30.57
N VAL A 48 27.35 3.12 30.84
CA VAL A 48 28.32 3.64 31.82
C VAL A 48 27.53 4.25 32.97
N GLU A 49 27.75 3.74 34.17
CA GLU A 49 27.30 4.37 35.40
C GLU A 49 28.44 5.25 35.94
N LEU A 50 28.15 6.54 36.11
CA LEU A 50 29.09 7.49 36.71
C LEU A 50 28.73 7.73 38.19
N SER A 51 29.75 7.68 39.04
CA SER A 51 29.70 8.10 40.45
C SER A 51 29.52 9.62 40.58
N PRO A 52 29.05 10.13 41.74
CA PRO A 52 28.94 11.57 42.02
C PRO A 52 30.25 12.34 41.80
N ASP A 53 31.39 11.66 41.95
CA ASP A 53 32.74 12.22 41.81
C ASP A 53 33.24 12.26 40.36
N GLY A 54 32.40 11.86 39.39
CA GLY A 54 32.73 11.84 37.95
C GLY A 54 33.56 10.64 37.50
N THR A 55 33.80 9.66 38.39
CA THR A 55 34.50 8.40 38.08
C THR A 55 33.53 7.33 37.57
N VAL A 56 34.02 6.39 36.76
CA VAL A 56 33.22 5.28 36.22
C VAL A 56 33.03 4.20 37.29
N SER A 57 31.80 3.95 37.72
CA SER A 57 31.46 2.93 38.71
C SER A 57 31.06 1.58 38.09
N SER A 58 30.42 1.60 36.92
CA SER A 58 29.97 0.39 36.23
C SER A 58 30.00 0.57 34.71
N LEU A 59 30.41 -0.49 34.01
CA LEU A 59 30.44 -0.60 32.56
C LEU A 59 29.79 -1.92 32.15
N VAL A 60 28.70 -1.82 31.40
CA VAL A 60 27.97 -2.98 30.85
C VAL A 60 27.96 -2.90 29.33
N ALA A 61 28.46 -3.92 28.65
CA ALA A 61 28.39 -4.05 27.21
C ALA A 61 26.95 -4.19 26.73
N ILE A 62 26.58 -3.35 25.76
CA ILE A 62 25.27 -3.40 25.13
C ILE A 62 25.36 -4.37 23.95
N PRO A 63 24.55 -5.45 23.93
CA PRO A 63 24.54 -6.36 22.81
C PRO A 63 24.14 -5.63 21.51
N GLU A 64 24.82 -5.92 20.40
CA GLU A 64 24.51 -5.34 19.08
C GLU A 64 23.04 -5.61 18.67
N THR A 65 22.47 -6.73 19.11
CA THR A 65 21.07 -7.07 18.88
C THR A 65 20.11 -6.11 19.57
N GLN A 66 20.46 -5.54 20.72
CA GLN A 66 19.67 -4.50 21.38
C GLN A 66 19.79 -3.16 20.64
N LEU A 67 20.99 -2.79 20.21
CA LEU A 67 21.21 -1.57 19.40
C LEU A 67 20.44 -1.61 18.07
N ALA A 68 20.50 -2.76 17.39
CA ALA A 68 19.76 -2.98 16.15
C ALA A 68 18.25 -2.90 16.38
N ARG A 69 17.73 -3.44 17.49
CA ARG A 69 16.31 -3.33 17.86
C ARG A 69 15.90 -1.88 18.17
N GLU A 70 16.68 -1.16 18.98
CA GLU A 70 16.41 0.25 19.31
C GLU A 70 16.42 1.13 18.04
N GLN A 71 17.35 0.88 17.12
CA GLN A 71 17.42 1.61 15.86
C GLN A 71 16.26 1.24 14.93
N ALA A 72 15.90 -0.04 14.85
CA ALA A 72 14.72 -0.49 14.13
C ALA A 72 13.45 0.17 14.68
N GLU A 73 13.26 0.17 16.00
CA GLU A 73 12.13 0.82 16.66
C GLU A 73 12.08 2.32 16.40
N ARG A 74 13.22 3.03 16.44
CA ARG A 74 13.28 4.46 16.09
C ARG A 74 12.89 4.72 14.64
N THR A 75 13.40 3.91 13.71
CA THR A 75 13.04 4.04 12.29
C THR A 75 11.56 3.74 12.05
N LEU A 76 11.01 2.72 12.71
CA LEU A 76 9.60 2.37 12.65
C LEU A 76 8.70 3.47 13.23
N ASN A 77 9.08 4.03 14.38
CA ASN A 77 8.34 5.12 15.01
C ASN A 77 8.37 6.39 14.17
N ALA A 78 9.54 6.78 13.65
CA ALA A 78 9.67 7.91 12.73
C ALA A 78 8.87 7.71 11.43
N ALA A 79 8.88 6.49 10.88
CA ALA A 79 8.07 6.14 9.72
C ALA A 79 6.57 6.22 10.03
N ARG A 80 6.14 5.77 11.22
CA ARG A 80 4.75 5.82 11.67
C ARG A 80 4.27 7.25 11.90
N GLU A 81 5.10 8.11 12.48
CA GLU A 81 4.81 9.54 12.65
C GLU A 81 4.70 10.25 11.31
N SER A 82 5.60 9.95 10.38
CA SER A 82 5.54 10.50 9.01
C SER A 82 4.28 10.03 8.28
N ALA A 83 3.95 8.74 8.38
CA ALA A 83 2.75 8.18 7.77
C ALA A 83 1.46 8.76 8.38
N SER A 84 1.41 8.94 9.69
CA SER A 84 0.24 9.51 10.38
C SER A 84 0.05 10.99 10.05
N ALA A 85 1.13 11.77 9.94
CA ALA A 85 1.08 13.16 9.52
C ALA A 85 0.56 13.31 8.08
N LEU A 86 1.05 12.47 7.16
CA LEU A 86 0.56 12.45 5.78
C LEU A 86 -0.92 12.04 5.73
N ALA A 87 -1.32 10.99 6.46
CA ALA A 87 -2.70 10.56 6.53
C ALA A 87 -3.63 11.64 7.09
N ALA A 88 -3.24 12.31 8.17
CA ALA A 88 -4.00 13.42 8.76
C ALA A 88 -4.17 14.58 7.76
N SER A 89 -3.11 14.93 7.04
CA SER A 89 -3.18 15.98 6.02
C SER A 89 -4.10 15.61 4.85
N ALA A 90 -4.10 14.34 4.42
CA ALA A 90 -4.98 13.85 3.38
C ALA A 90 -6.44 13.84 3.85
N VAL A 91 -6.69 13.41 5.09
CA VAL A 91 -8.02 13.41 5.69
C VAL A 91 -8.58 14.83 5.79
N ALA A 92 -7.75 15.80 6.21
CA ALA A 92 -8.15 17.21 6.29
C ALA A 92 -8.52 17.78 4.90
N LYS A 93 -7.79 17.40 3.85
CA LYS A 93 -8.01 17.91 2.49
C LYS A 93 -9.16 17.23 1.76
N PHE A 94 -9.28 15.91 1.87
CA PHE A 94 -10.16 15.09 1.02
C PHE A 94 -11.33 14.46 1.75
N GLY A 95 -11.27 14.39 3.08
CA GLY A 95 -12.26 13.75 3.95
C GLY A 95 -12.04 12.24 4.10
N VAL A 96 -12.32 11.72 5.30
CA VAL A 96 -12.20 10.29 5.63
C VAL A 96 -13.05 9.42 4.70
N SER A 97 -14.26 9.87 4.35
CA SER A 97 -15.20 9.12 3.52
C SER A 97 -14.68 8.89 2.10
N THR A 98 -14.15 9.93 1.45
CA THR A 98 -13.57 9.83 0.10
C THR A 98 -12.32 8.94 0.11
N LEU A 99 -11.47 9.07 1.13
CA LEU A 99 -10.28 8.23 1.26
C LEU A 99 -10.62 6.76 1.52
N ALA A 100 -11.57 6.48 2.41
CA ALA A 100 -12.02 5.12 2.70
C ALA A 100 -12.63 4.45 1.46
N ALA A 101 -13.49 5.18 0.72
CA ALA A 101 -14.09 4.65 -0.50
C ALA A 101 -13.05 4.47 -1.63
N THR A 102 -12.08 5.38 -1.77
CA THR A 102 -10.99 5.20 -2.73
C THR A 102 -10.08 4.03 -2.33
N GLY A 103 -9.79 3.87 -1.05
CA GLY A 103 -9.07 2.70 -0.52
C GLY A 103 -9.81 1.40 -0.81
N ALA A 104 -11.13 1.37 -0.63
CA ALA A 104 -11.97 0.23 -1.00
C ALA A 104 -11.95 -0.05 -2.51
N LEU A 105 -11.92 0.98 -3.37
CA LEU A 105 -11.72 0.81 -4.82
C LEU A 105 -10.36 0.22 -5.16
N VAL A 106 -9.28 0.74 -4.55
CA VAL A 106 -7.93 0.20 -4.78
C VAL A 106 -7.87 -1.26 -4.35
N LEU A 107 -8.43 -1.62 -3.18
CA LEU A 107 -8.54 -3.00 -2.74
C LEU A 107 -9.33 -3.86 -3.75
N GLY A 108 -10.48 -3.34 -4.21
CA GLY A 108 -11.33 -4.01 -5.20
C GLY A 108 -10.66 -4.25 -6.55
N TRP A 109 -9.86 -3.29 -7.03
CA TRP A 109 -9.25 -3.35 -8.37
C TRP A 109 -7.97 -4.17 -8.41
N PHE A 110 -7.13 -4.07 -7.37
CA PHE A 110 -5.80 -4.65 -7.37
C PHE A 110 -5.72 -6.02 -6.68
N PHE A 111 -6.49 -6.23 -5.62
CA PHE A 111 -6.31 -7.39 -4.74
C PHE A 111 -7.47 -8.38 -4.78
N LEU A 112 -8.66 -7.94 -5.17
CA LEU A 112 -9.84 -8.79 -5.23
C LEU A 112 -10.17 -9.20 -6.67
N ASN A 113 -10.78 -10.38 -6.79
CA ASN A 113 -11.24 -10.90 -8.07
C ASN A 113 -12.47 -10.10 -8.52
N ALA A 114 -12.41 -9.54 -9.71
CA ALA A 114 -13.53 -8.87 -10.37
C ALA A 114 -14.45 -9.90 -11.04
N LEU A 115 -13.88 -10.93 -11.66
CA LEU A 115 -14.60 -12.04 -12.28
C LEU A 115 -13.93 -13.35 -11.87
N THR A 116 -14.74 -14.38 -11.65
CA THR A 116 -14.27 -15.75 -11.46
C THR A 116 -14.93 -16.62 -12.50
N TYR A 117 -14.13 -17.34 -13.29
CA TYR A 117 -14.59 -18.27 -14.32
C TYR A 117 -14.39 -19.70 -13.83
N ASP A 118 -15.45 -20.49 -13.78
CA ASP A 118 -15.38 -21.91 -13.50
C ASP A 118 -15.17 -22.68 -14.82
N ALA A 119 -13.95 -23.16 -15.03
CA ALA A 119 -13.57 -23.92 -16.22
C ALA A 119 -13.80 -25.43 -16.05
N GLY A 120 -14.60 -25.86 -15.06
CA GLY A 120 -14.89 -27.25 -14.78
C GLY A 120 -13.63 -28.03 -14.39
N LEU A 121 -13.16 -28.92 -15.25
CA LEU A 121 -11.99 -29.79 -15.01
C LEU A 121 -10.68 -29.03 -14.79
N MET A 122 -10.58 -27.78 -15.24
CA MET A 122 -9.37 -26.94 -15.11
C MET A 122 -9.38 -26.07 -13.84
N GLY A 123 -10.46 -26.11 -13.05
CA GLY A 123 -10.62 -25.33 -11.82
C GLY A 123 -11.11 -23.90 -12.04
N LYS A 124 -11.10 -23.11 -10.96
CA LYS A 124 -11.54 -21.70 -10.97
C LYS A 124 -10.42 -20.79 -11.43
N LEU A 125 -10.72 -19.94 -12.40
CA LEU A 125 -9.82 -18.91 -12.91
C LEU A 125 -10.28 -17.55 -12.40
N ASP A 126 -9.39 -16.89 -11.67
CA ASP A 126 -9.67 -15.61 -11.03
C ASP A 126 -9.10 -14.43 -11.83
N PHE A 127 -9.96 -13.50 -12.20
CA PHE A 127 -9.62 -12.31 -12.97
C PHE A 127 -9.77 -11.07 -12.09
N THR A 128 -8.67 -10.37 -11.83
CA THR A 128 -8.69 -9.04 -11.22
C THR A 128 -9.22 -8.01 -12.22
N PHE A 129 -9.55 -6.80 -11.74
CA PHE A 129 -10.02 -5.73 -12.61
C PHE A 129 -9.04 -5.41 -13.74
N TRP A 130 -7.73 -5.40 -13.44
CA TRP A 130 -6.69 -5.16 -14.43
C TRP A 130 -6.64 -6.22 -15.54
N ARG A 131 -6.92 -7.49 -15.22
CA ARG A 131 -7.03 -8.55 -16.23
C ARG A 131 -8.24 -8.34 -17.15
N VAL A 132 -9.33 -7.77 -16.64
CA VAL A 132 -10.48 -7.38 -17.46
C VAL A 132 -10.10 -6.26 -18.43
N LEU A 133 -9.32 -5.27 -17.98
CA LEU A 133 -8.84 -4.20 -18.85
C LEU A 133 -7.86 -4.69 -19.92
N GLU A 134 -7.01 -5.64 -19.57
CA GLU A 134 -6.11 -6.32 -20.51
C GLU A 134 -6.90 -7.09 -21.57
N PHE A 135 -7.92 -7.86 -21.18
CA PHE A 135 -8.84 -8.53 -22.12
C PHE A 135 -9.49 -7.53 -23.09
N LEU A 136 -9.83 -6.33 -22.62
CA LEU A 136 -10.36 -5.27 -23.48
C LEU A 136 -9.30 -4.67 -24.41
N ASN A 137 -8.02 -4.72 -24.03
CA ASN A 137 -6.91 -4.16 -24.80
C ASN A 137 -6.26 -5.17 -25.77
N SER A 138 -6.44 -6.48 -25.57
CA SER A 138 -5.82 -7.51 -26.40
C SER A 138 -6.34 -7.48 -27.85
N SER A 139 -5.60 -8.05 -28.80
CA SER A 139 -6.06 -8.21 -30.18
C SER A 139 -6.88 -9.50 -30.37
N ASN A 140 -6.52 -10.57 -29.64
CA ASN A 140 -7.10 -11.90 -29.83
C ASN A 140 -8.19 -12.25 -28.80
N GLY A 141 -8.61 -11.28 -27.96
CA GLY A 141 -9.77 -11.39 -27.08
C GLY A 141 -9.67 -12.54 -26.08
N LEU A 142 -10.66 -13.45 -26.12
CA LEU A 142 -10.79 -14.60 -25.21
C LEU A 142 -9.62 -15.59 -25.30
N GLY A 143 -8.99 -15.74 -26.48
CA GLY A 143 -7.86 -16.67 -26.66
C GLY A 143 -6.65 -16.31 -25.82
N ASP A 144 -6.28 -15.02 -25.79
CA ASP A 144 -5.19 -14.53 -24.96
C ASP A 144 -5.56 -14.59 -23.47
N ALA A 145 -6.80 -14.22 -23.12
CA ALA A 145 -7.29 -14.21 -21.73
C ALA A 145 -7.28 -15.60 -21.08
N LEU A 146 -7.54 -16.66 -21.87
CA LEU A 146 -7.56 -18.05 -21.41
C LEU A 146 -6.19 -18.73 -21.45
N SER A 147 -5.29 -18.30 -22.35
CA SER A 147 -3.97 -18.92 -22.49
C SER A 147 -3.01 -18.63 -21.34
N MET A 148 -3.33 -17.65 -20.48
CA MET A 148 -2.48 -17.16 -19.36
C MET A 148 -1.02 -16.85 -19.76
N ARG A 149 -0.73 -16.75 -21.07
CA ARG A 149 0.62 -16.85 -21.61
C ARG A 149 1.33 -15.50 -21.67
N ASP A 150 0.59 -14.40 -21.77
CA ASP A 150 1.16 -13.07 -21.94
C ASP A 150 0.67 -12.13 -20.85
N TRP A 151 1.60 -11.45 -20.19
CA TRP A 151 1.31 -10.30 -19.34
C TRP A 151 1.25 -9.07 -20.25
N GLY A 152 0.13 -8.89 -20.93
CA GLY A 152 -0.17 -7.68 -21.70
C GLY A 152 -0.51 -6.52 -20.75
N GLY A 153 -0.07 -5.31 -21.08
CA GLY A 153 -0.47 -4.12 -20.32
C GLY A 153 -1.95 -3.79 -20.55
N ALA A 154 -2.63 -3.26 -19.52
CA ALA A 154 -3.99 -2.71 -19.62
C ALA A 154 -4.14 -1.52 -20.61
N GLY A 155 -3.04 -1.09 -21.24
CA GLY A 155 -3.01 -0.11 -22.31
C GLY A 155 -3.66 1.22 -21.94
N VAL A 156 -4.40 1.79 -22.89
CA VAL A 156 -5.12 3.06 -22.69
C VAL A 156 -6.19 2.94 -21.59
N TYR A 157 -6.78 1.77 -21.40
CA TYR A 157 -7.77 1.56 -20.34
C TYR A 157 -7.14 1.62 -18.95
N GLY A 158 -5.89 1.19 -18.81
CA GLY A 158 -5.15 1.36 -17.57
C GLY A 158 -4.92 2.84 -17.22
N LEU A 159 -4.63 3.68 -18.21
CA LEU A 159 -4.54 5.13 -18.02
C LEU A 159 -5.90 5.72 -17.60
N LEU A 160 -6.99 5.31 -18.26
CA LEU A 160 -8.34 5.75 -17.90
C LEU A 160 -8.74 5.30 -16.49
N ALA A 161 -8.31 4.11 -16.06
CA ALA A 161 -8.50 3.63 -14.70
C ALA A 161 -7.82 4.54 -13.67
N TRP A 162 -6.58 4.96 -13.93
CA TRP A 162 -5.88 5.93 -13.07
C TRP A 162 -6.57 7.29 -13.03
N LEU A 163 -7.06 7.78 -14.16
CA LEU A 163 -7.85 9.02 -14.21
C LEU A 163 -9.16 8.89 -13.43
N ALA A 164 -9.82 7.73 -13.51
CA ALA A 164 -11.02 7.45 -12.74
C ALA A 164 -10.74 7.43 -11.23
N LEU A 165 -9.62 6.85 -10.78
CA LEU A 165 -9.17 6.90 -9.38
C LEU A 165 -8.82 8.31 -8.91
N ALA A 166 -8.26 9.14 -9.78
CA ALA A 166 -7.94 10.54 -9.47
C ALA A 166 -9.18 11.44 -9.44
N GLY A 167 -10.24 11.07 -10.16
CA GLY A 167 -11.48 11.83 -10.32
C GLY A 167 -12.09 12.39 -9.03
N PRO A 168 -12.30 11.57 -7.98
CA PRO A 168 -12.85 12.02 -6.70
C PRO A 168 -12.09 13.17 -6.03
N TYR A 169 -10.82 13.37 -6.39
CA TYR A 169 -9.96 14.42 -5.84
C TYR A 169 -9.95 15.71 -6.67
N ALA A 170 -10.60 15.73 -7.83
CA ALA A 170 -10.63 16.90 -8.73
C ALA A 170 -11.15 18.17 -8.03
N GLY A 171 -12.13 18.03 -7.13
CA GLY A 171 -12.69 19.14 -6.36
C GLY A 171 -11.73 19.80 -5.35
N ALA A 172 -10.58 19.18 -5.06
CA ALA A 172 -9.54 19.81 -4.25
C ALA A 172 -8.53 20.63 -5.08
N LEU A 173 -8.46 20.36 -6.39
CA LEU A 173 -7.55 21.04 -7.33
C LEU A 173 -8.27 22.17 -8.07
N TRP A 174 -9.57 22.04 -8.29
CA TRP A 174 -10.39 23.03 -8.98
C TRP A 174 -11.54 23.54 -8.10
N ALA A 175 -11.67 24.87 -8.03
CA ALA A 175 -12.74 25.55 -7.30
C ALA A 175 -14.10 25.51 -8.02
N ASP A 176 -14.16 25.01 -9.26
CA ASP A 176 -15.42 24.91 -10.01
C ASP A 176 -16.35 23.88 -9.35
N LYS A 177 -17.62 24.24 -9.18
CA LYS A 177 -18.69 23.34 -8.72
C LYS A 177 -18.72 22.01 -9.49
N ARG A 178 -18.39 22.03 -10.79
CA ARG A 178 -18.34 20.85 -11.66
C ARG A 178 -17.27 19.84 -11.25
N ALA A 179 -16.22 20.27 -10.56
CA ALA A 179 -15.16 19.38 -10.08
C ALA A 179 -15.67 18.36 -9.05
N ALA A 180 -16.81 18.64 -8.39
CA ALA A 180 -17.50 17.67 -7.54
C ALA A 180 -18.03 16.45 -8.31
N LEU A 181 -18.32 16.59 -9.61
CA LEU A 181 -18.72 15.46 -10.48
C LEU A 181 -17.57 14.50 -10.78
N GLY A 182 -16.33 14.85 -10.43
CA GLY A 182 -15.20 13.93 -10.51
C GLY A 182 -15.42 12.64 -9.69
N GLY A 183 -16.24 12.68 -8.64
CA GLY A 183 -16.65 11.50 -7.89
C GLY A 183 -17.47 10.47 -8.69
N VAL A 184 -18.04 10.86 -9.83
CA VAL A 184 -18.82 9.97 -10.72
C VAL A 184 -17.90 9.15 -11.64
N LEU A 185 -16.66 9.58 -11.86
CA LEU A 185 -15.73 8.97 -12.80
C LEU A 185 -15.47 7.47 -12.53
N PRO A 186 -15.23 7.00 -11.29
CA PRO A 186 -15.08 5.57 -11.02
C PRO A 186 -16.30 4.76 -11.47
N LEU A 187 -17.52 5.25 -11.21
CA LEU A 187 -18.74 4.54 -11.54
C LEU A 187 -18.98 4.51 -13.05
N ALA A 188 -18.79 5.65 -13.72
CA ALA A 188 -18.90 5.75 -15.17
C ALA A 188 -17.88 4.82 -15.86
N PHE A 189 -16.65 4.75 -15.35
CA PHE A 189 -15.62 3.90 -15.89
C PHE A 189 -15.95 2.41 -15.71
N LEU A 190 -16.43 2.00 -14.53
CA LEU A 190 -16.90 0.62 -14.32
C LEU A 190 -18.04 0.24 -15.27
N GLY A 191 -19.00 1.15 -15.48
CA GLY A 191 -20.08 0.96 -16.44
C GLY A 191 -19.59 0.81 -17.88
N LEU A 192 -18.63 1.64 -18.29
CA LEU A 192 -17.99 1.57 -19.61
C LEU A 192 -17.26 0.24 -19.79
N VAL A 193 -16.44 -0.17 -18.82
CA VAL A 193 -15.69 -1.43 -18.83
C VAL A 193 -16.65 -2.63 -18.92
N ALA A 194 -17.73 -2.63 -18.14
CA ALA A 194 -18.73 -3.69 -18.19
C ALA A 194 -19.44 -3.76 -19.56
N ALA A 195 -19.81 -2.61 -20.12
CA ALA A 195 -20.45 -2.55 -21.44
C ALA A 195 -19.50 -3.03 -22.56
N MET A 196 -18.24 -2.60 -22.54
CA MET A 196 -17.23 -3.02 -23.50
C MET A 196 -16.91 -4.51 -23.35
N ALA A 197 -16.79 -5.03 -22.14
CA ALA A 197 -16.52 -6.45 -21.90
C ALA A 197 -17.66 -7.31 -22.45
N ARG A 198 -18.91 -6.90 -22.22
CA ARG A 198 -20.08 -7.57 -22.80
C ARG A 198 -20.08 -7.51 -24.32
N ALA A 199 -19.85 -6.33 -24.92
CA ALA A 199 -19.82 -6.17 -26.37
C ALA A 199 -18.74 -7.05 -27.02
N ARG A 200 -17.57 -7.14 -26.38
CA ARG A 200 -16.44 -7.94 -26.84
C ARG A 200 -16.67 -9.45 -26.72
N LEU A 201 -17.27 -9.91 -25.62
CA LEU A 201 -17.69 -11.31 -25.49
C LEU A 201 -18.72 -11.70 -26.56
N VAL A 202 -19.65 -10.82 -26.90
CA VAL A 202 -20.62 -11.07 -27.98
C VAL A 202 -19.94 -11.09 -29.35
N SER A 203 -18.97 -10.21 -29.62
CA SER A 203 -18.24 -10.21 -30.90
C SER A 203 -17.35 -11.44 -31.08
N ASP A 204 -16.67 -11.89 -30.02
CA ASP A 204 -15.80 -13.06 -30.06
C ASP A 204 -16.59 -14.36 -30.30
N VAL A 205 -17.86 -14.40 -29.87
CA VAL A 205 -18.76 -15.55 -30.10
C VAL A 205 -19.56 -15.41 -31.41
N GLY A 206 -19.71 -14.21 -31.96
CA GLY A 206 -20.49 -13.92 -33.18
C GLY A 206 -19.96 -14.54 -34.48
N GLY A 207 -18.75 -15.12 -34.48
CA GLY A 207 -18.21 -15.91 -35.60
C GLY A 207 -18.64 -17.39 -35.61
N VAL A 208 -19.41 -17.81 -34.61
CA VAL A 208 -19.85 -19.19 -34.40
C VAL A 208 -21.29 -19.36 -34.91
N PRO A 209 -21.67 -20.49 -35.56
CA PRO A 209 -23.04 -20.73 -36.02
C PRO A 209 -24.07 -20.49 -34.91
N ALA A 210 -25.22 -19.87 -35.22
CA ALA A 210 -26.21 -19.42 -34.22
C ALA A 210 -26.66 -20.52 -33.23
N GLU A 211 -26.75 -21.77 -33.69
CA GLU A 211 -27.10 -22.94 -32.88
C GLU A 211 -26.04 -23.29 -31.82
N VAL A 212 -24.76 -23.06 -32.16
CA VAL A 212 -23.62 -23.26 -31.26
C VAL A 212 -23.38 -22.01 -30.42
N MET A 213 -23.76 -20.83 -30.90
CA MET A 213 -23.70 -19.55 -30.18
C MET A 213 -24.58 -19.56 -28.93
N ASP A 214 -25.84 -19.99 -29.03
CA ASP A 214 -26.74 -20.02 -27.86
C ASP A 214 -26.24 -20.98 -26.78
N ALA A 215 -25.76 -22.16 -27.17
CA ALA A 215 -25.16 -23.12 -26.26
C ALA A 215 -23.85 -22.59 -25.63
N ALA A 216 -22.97 -21.98 -26.43
CA ALA A 216 -21.71 -21.41 -25.97
C ALA A 216 -21.94 -20.20 -25.03
N GLN A 217 -22.91 -19.33 -25.34
CA GLN A 217 -23.25 -18.20 -24.48
C GLN A 217 -23.81 -18.67 -23.13
N VAL A 218 -24.68 -19.67 -23.13
CA VAL A 218 -25.24 -20.23 -21.89
C VAL A 218 -24.14 -20.87 -21.03
N GLU A 219 -23.20 -21.58 -21.63
CA GLU A 219 -22.10 -22.21 -20.89
C GLU A 219 -21.12 -21.18 -20.34
N ILE A 220 -20.73 -20.18 -21.14
CA ILE A 220 -19.87 -19.07 -20.69
C ILE A 220 -20.56 -18.28 -19.56
N GLN A 221 -21.85 -17.98 -19.68
CA GLN A 221 -22.61 -17.27 -18.65
C GLN A 221 -22.76 -18.09 -17.37
N ARG A 222 -22.85 -19.42 -17.46
CA ARG A 222 -22.90 -20.30 -16.29
C ARG A 222 -21.54 -20.40 -15.58
N GLY A 223 -20.45 -20.35 -16.34
CA GLY A 223 -19.09 -20.37 -15.79
C GLY A 223 -18.63 -19.04 -15.20
N VAL A 224 -19.15 -17.91 -15.70
CA VAL A 224 -18.74 -16.56 -15.22
C VAL A 224 -19.55 -16.15 -14.00
N SER A 225 -18.86 -15.92 -12.89
CA SER A 225 -19.41 -15.31 -11.67
C SER A 225 -18.74 -13.96 -11.38
N VAL A 226 -19.53 -13.04 -10.82
CA VAL A 226 -19.04 -11.72 -10.39
C VAL A 226 -18.30 -11.88 -9.07
N GLY A 227 -17.03 -11.49 -9.04
CA GLY A 227 -16.18 -11.63 -7.87
C GLY A 227 -16.39 -10.52 -6.83
N ALA A 228 -15.86 -10.73 -5.63
CA ALA A 228 -15.97 -9.78 -4.51
C ALA A 228 -15.40 -8.39 -4.85
N GLY A 229 -14.37 -8.33 -5.70
CA GLY A 229 -13.76 -7.08 -6.16
C GLY A 229 -14.72 -6.22 -6.96
N ALA A 230 -15.55 -6.82 -7.82
CA ALA A 230 -16.55 -6.09 -8.59
C ALA A 230 -17.65 -5.50 -7.69
N TYR A 231 -18.16 -6.26 -6.72
CA TYR A 231 -19.15 -5.76 -5.75
C TYR A 231 -18.59 -4.62 -4.89
N LEU A 232 -17.39 -4.80 -4.32
CA LEU A 232 -16.74 -3.77 -3.51
C LEU A 232 -16.50 -2.49 -4.33
N SER A 233 -16.02 -2.66 -5.57
CA SER A 233 -15.77 -1.54 -6.47
C SER A 233 -17.04 -0.79 -6.84
N LEU A 234 -18.13 -1.51 -7.12
CA LEU A 234 -19.42 -0.92 -7.45
C LEU A 234 -19.98 -0.12 -6.26
N LEU A 235 -19.94 -0.69 -5.05
CA LEU A 235 -20.39 0.00 -3.85
C LEU A 235 -19.57 1.26 -3.56
N ALA A 236 -18.24 1.15 -3.62
CA ALA A 236 -17.34 2.28 -3.38
C ALA A 236 -17.50 3.38 -4.45
N ALA A 237 -17.59 3.00 -5.73
CA ALA A 237 -17.82 3.94 -6.82
C ALA A 237 -19.20 4.61 -6.73
N ALA A 238 -20.25 3.86 -6.39
CA ALA A 238 -21.60 4.40 -6.20
C ALA A 238 -21.63 5.39 -5.02
N TYR A 239 -20.94 5.08 -3.93
CA TYR A 239 -20.81 5.98 -2.78
C TYR A 239 -20.08 7.28 -3.14
N LEU A 240 -18.98 7.19 -3.88
CA LEU A 240 -18.24 8.36 -4.37
C LEU A 240 -19.09 9.20 -5.34
N ALA A 241 -19.81 8.56 -6.26
CA ALA A 241 -20.70 9.22 -7.19
C ALA A 241 -21.84 9.94 -6.46
N PHE A 242 -22.48 9.27 -5.51
CA PHE A 242 -23.56 9.84 -4.69
C PHE A 242 -23.07 11.08 -3.93
N ASN A 243 -21.91 10.99 -3.27
CA ASN A 243 -21.33 12.13 -2.55
C ASN A 243 -20.93 13.27 -3.50
N GLY A 244 -20.36 12.94 -4.67
CA GLY A 244 -19.99 13.93 -5.68
C GLY A 244 -21.20 14.70 -6.21
N VAL A 245 -22.26 13.98 -6.59
CA VAL A 245 -23.53 14.57 -7.04
C VAL A 245 -24.18 15.40 -5.93
N LYS A 246 -24.21 14.89 -4.69
CA LYS A 246 -24.75 15.64 -3.55
C LYS A 246 -24.01 16.96 -3.33
N ARG A 247 -22.68 16.96 -3.41
CA ARG A 247 -21.85 18.18 -3.29
C ARG A 247 -22.09 19.15 -4.45
N PHE A 248 -22.23 18.64 -5.68
CA PHE A 248 -22.57 19.44 -6.85
C PHE A 248 -23.94 20.15 -6.71
N LEU A 249 -24.97 19.42 -6.28
CA LEU A 249 -26.32 19.95 -6.08
C LEU A 249 -26.36 20.99 -4.94
N ALA A 250 -25.67 20.72 -3.82
CA ALA A 250 -25.58 21.66 -2.71
C ALA A 250 -24.87 22.97 -3.10
N ALA A 251 -23.84 22.90 -3.96
CA ALA A 251 -23.18 24.07 -4.51
C ALA A 251 -24.05 24.83 -5.54
N GLY A 252 -25.03 24.17 -6.16
CA GLY A 252 -25.98 24.77 -7.10
C GLY A 252 -27.18 25.46 -6.43
N SER A 253 -27.54 25.05 -5.21
CA SER A 253 -28.63 25.64 -4.41
C SER A 253 -28.22 26.91 -3.64
N GLY A 254 -26.92 27.22 -3.59
CA GLY A 254 -26.42 28.52 -3.13
C GLY A 254 -26.58 29.56 -4.23
N VAL A 255 -27.78 30.13 -4.36
CA VAL A 255 -28.02 31.30 -5.19
C VAL A 255 -27.23 32.47 -4.60
N SER A 256 -26.18 32.87 -5.32
CA SER A 256 -25.67 34.25 -5.35
C SER A 256 -26.34 34.98 -6.49
#